data_AF-H3CH18-F1
#
_entry.id   AF-H3CH18-F1
#
_cell.length_a   1.000
_cell.length_b   1.000
_cell.length_c   1.000
_cell.angle_alpha   90.00
_cell.angle_beta   90.00
_cell.angle_gamma   90.00
#
_symmetry.space_group_name_H-M   'P 1'
#
loop_
_entity.id
_entity.type
_entity.pdbx_description
1 polymer ?
#
loop_
_entity_poly.entity_id
_entity_poly.type
_entity_poly.pdbx_seq_one_letter_code
_entity_poly.pdbx_strand_id
1 'polypeptide(L)'
;SRTACLVGDGDDDLIKPKKLLNPVRESRSHQEVHRELMHTCRRISVEIKPELQRVLESRRRDQLIKQRKQEEEAHRKRSPLEAELMRRHRRLEELEKQQQEEKQEKRGAPEFIKVKENLRRTSVQNDEK
;
A
#
# COMPACT_ATOMS: atom_id res chain seq x y z
N SER A 1 -18.45 74.93 9.00
CA SER A 1 -19.50 75.66 9.75
C SER A 1 -20.06 74.80 10.86
N ARG A 2 -20.26 75.44 12.03
CA ARG A 2 -21.16 75.06 13.15
C ARG A 2 -20.63 74.00 14.14
N THR A 3 -20.17 74.39 15.34
CA THR A 3 -20.91 74.73 16.61
C THR A 3 -21.64 73.52 17.20
N ALA A 4 -21.68 73.26 18.51
CA ALA A 4 -21.01 73.78 19.71
C ALA A 4 -21.45 72.88 20.90
N CYS A 5 -20.76 73.03 22.04
CA CYS A 5 -21.22 72.81 23.42
C CYS A 5 -21.60 71.39 23.90
N LEU A 6 -20.69 70.84 24.71
CA LEU A 6 -20.87 70.41 26.10
C LEU A 6 -22.19 69.70 26.44
N VAL A 7 -22.12 68.36 26.55
CA VAL A 7 -23.01 67.59 27.42
C VAL A 7 -22.24 67.32 28.69
N GLY A 8 -22.72 67.91 29.78
CA GLY A 8 -22.37 67.51 31.13
C GLY A 8 -23.37 66.50 31.66
N ASP A 9 -22.89 65.82 32.69
CA ASP A 9 -23.61 65.16 33.79
C ASP A 9 -23.98 63.68 33.61
N GLY A 10 -23.33 62.84 34.43
CA GLY A 10 -23.95 61.61 34.91
C GLY A 10 -23.02 60.42 35.23
N ASP A 11 -21.91 60.22 34.51
CA ASP A 11 -21.09 58.99 34.59
C ASP A 11 -19.63 59.17 34.07
N ASP A 12 -19.06 60.38 34.15
CA ASP A 12 -17.77 60.73 33.49
C ASP A 12 -16.49 60.63 34.35
N ASP A 13 -16.61 60.33 35.66
CA ASP A 13 -15.46 60.15 36.56
C ASP A 13 -14.86 58.73 36.54
N LEU A 14 -15.45 57.79 35.79
CA LEU A 14 -14.76 56.52 35.50
C LEU A 14 -13.87 56.71 34.27
N ILE A 15 -12.55 56.65 34.49
CA ILE A 15 -11.58 56.52 33.41
C ILE A 15 -11.90 55.24 32.64
N LYS A 16 -12.66 55.37 31.54
CA LYS A 16 -12.91 54.26 30.63
C LYS A 16 -11.59 53.98 29.92
N PRO A 17 -11.04 52.75 29.99
CA PRO A 17 -9.83 52.44 29.28
C PRO A 17 -10.04 52.69 27.79
N LYS A 18 -9.36 53.71 27.25
CA LYS A 18 -9.33 53.97 25.81
C LYS A 18 -8.73 52.73 25.17
N LYS A 19 -9.44 52.14 24.21
CA LYS A 19 -8.87 51.06 23.39
C LYS A 19 -7.67 51.67 22.65
N LEU A 20 -6.47 51.37 23.13
CA LEU A 20 -5.24 51.79 22.49
C LEU A 20 -5.26 51.21 21.08
N LEU A 21 -5.24 52.10 20.11
CA LEU A 21 -5.23 51.73 18.72
C LEU A 21 -3.88 51.06 18.45
N ASN A 22 -3.94 49.84 17.92
CA ASN A 22 -2.73 49.07 17.67
C ASN A 22 -2.17 49.53 16.31
N PRO A 23 -1.03 50.24 16.26
CA PRO A 23 -0.50 50.82 15.02
C PRO A 23 -0.23 49.76 13.94
N VAL A 24 0.06 48.52 14.34
CA VAL A 24 0.25 47.37 13.46
C VAL A 24 -1.07 46.93 12.81
N ARG A 25 -2.19 47.09 13.54
CA ARG A 25 -3.55 46.81 13.04
C ARG A 25 -4.20 48.03 12.38
N GLU A 26 -3.63 49.22 12.46
CA GLU A 26 -4.15 50.39 11.73
C GLU A 26 -3.54 50.53 10.34
N SER A 27 -2.27 50.16 10.19
CA SER A 27 -1.61 50.18 8.89
C SER A 27 -2.13 49.07 7.98
N ARG A 28 -2.93 49.44 6.97
CA ARG A 28 -3.38 48.51 5.93
C ARG A 28 -2.22 47.84 5.22
N SER A 29 -1.18 48.60 4.88
CA SER A 29 0.02 48.08 4.23
C SER A 29 0.68 46.99 5.07
N HIS A 30 0.81 47.19 6.39
CA HIS A 30 1.37 46.18 7.27
C HIS A 30 0.51 44.91 7.33
N GLN A 31 -0.82 45.05 7.38
CA GLN A 31 -1.73 43.90 7.35
C GLN A 31 -1.66 43.13 6.03
N GLU A 32 -1.55 43.83 4.91
CA GLU A 32 -1.46 43.26 3.57
C GLU A 32 -0.17 42.45 3.43
N VAL A 33 0.97 43.01 3.84
CA VAL A 33 2.24 42.30 3.91
C VAL A 33 2.15 41.06 4.80
N HIS A 34 1.51 41.14 5.98
CA HIS A 34 1.31 39.98 6.84
C HIS A 34 0.46 38.90 6.16
N ARG A 35 -0.62 39.27 5.48
CA ARG A 35 -1.45 38.34 4.72
C ARG A 35 -0.64 37.66 3.62
N GLU A 36 0.09 38.42 2.81
CA GLU A 36 0.94 37.89 1.75
C GLU A 36 2.02 36.95 2.27
N LEU A 37 2.65 37.29 3.40
CA LEU A 37 3.64 36.44 4.06
C LEU A 37 3.02 35.12 4.54
N MET A 38 1.81 35.16 5.12
CA MET A 38 1.09 33.95 5.52
C MET A 38 0.70 33.09 4.31
N HIS A 39 0.28 33.71 3.20
CA HIS A 39 -0.02 33.00 1.95
C HIS A 39 1.24 32.36 1.35
N THR A 40 2.37 33.04 1.41
CA THR A 40 3.66 32.56 0.90
C THR A 40 4.26 31.47 1.80
N CYS A 41 4.23 31.65 3.11
CA CYS A 41 4.68 30.64 4.09
C CYS A 41 3.87 29.34 3.98
N ARG A 42 2.55 29.43 3.80
CA ARG A 42 1.71 28.25 3.55
C ARG A 42 2.08 27.55 2.24
N ARG A 43 2.30 28.29 1.15
CA ARG A 43 2.71 27.71 -0.14
C ARG A 43 4.09 27.06 -0.06
N ILE A 44 5.07 27.72 0.56
CA ILE A 44 6.43 27.19 0.76
C ILE A 44 6.41 25.96 1.70
N SER A 45 5.54 25.94 2.72
CA SER A 45 5.41 24.76 3.61
C SER A 45 4.76 23.55 2.92
N VAL A 46 3.96 23.78 1.87
CA VAL A 46 3.39 22.71 1.05
C VAL A 46 4.44 22.14 0.08
N GLU A 47 5.35 22.99 -0.42
CA GLU A 47 6.40 22.60 -1.37
C GLU A 47 7.69 22.08 -0.70
N ILE A 48 8.04 22.59 0.48
CA ILE A 48 9.19 22.18 1.28
C ILE A 48 8.66 21.56 2.56
N LYS A 49 8.40 20.26 2.53
CA LYS A 49 8.12 19.51 3.76
C LYS A 49 9.25 19.79 4.76
N PRO A 50 8.95 20.24 5.99
CA PRO A 50 9.99 20.52 6.97
C PRO A 50 10.85 19.27 7.18
N GLU A 51 12.14 19.45 7.42
CA GLU A 51 13.11 18.35 7.58
C GLU A 51 12.60 17.22 8.48
N LEU A 52 11.98 17.59 9.62
CA LEU A 52 11.39 16.63 10.55
C LEU A 52 10.29 15.77 9.89
N GLN A 53 9.40 16.36 9.09
CA GLN A 53 8.36 15.61 8.40
C GLN A 53 8.95 14.68 7.34
N ARG A 54 9.94 15.15 6.57
CA ARG A 54 10.67 14.29 5.60
C ARG A 54 11.34 13.10 6.29
N VAL A 55 11.99 13.34 7.43
CA VAL A 55 12.63 12.29 8.23
C VAL A 55 11.60 11.29 8.77
N LEU A 56 10.48 11.76 9.30
CA LEU A 56 9.40 10.89 9.80
C LEU A 56 8.78 10.05 8.68
N GLU A 57 8.54 10.64 7.50
CA GLU A 57 8.06 9.92 6.33
C GLU A 57 9.08 8.91 5.80
N SER A 58 10.38 9.26 5.80
CA SER A 58 11.46 8.33 5.44
C SER A 58 11.48 7.16 6.40
N ARG A 59 11.48 7.43 7.72
CA ARG A 59 11.48 6.40 8.76
C ARG A 59 10.30 5.44 8.64
N ARG A 60 9.11 5.98 8.35
CA ARG A 60 7.89 5.17 8.13
C ARG A 60 8.03 4.26 6.90
N ARG A 61 8.56 4.80 5.79
CA ARG A 61 8.85 4.00 4.58
C ARG A 61 9.87 2.91 4.86
N ASP A 62 10.96 3.26 5.55
CA ASP A 62 12.03 2.31 5.87
C ASP A 62 11.55 1.18 6.79
N GLN A 63 10.65 1.47 7.73
CA GLN A 63 10.01 0.46 8.57
C GLN A 63 9.15 -0.49 7.74
N LEU A 64 8.33 0.03 6.83
CA LEU A 64 7.50 -0.80 5.96
C LEU A 64 8.35 -1.69 5.05
N ILE A 65 9.43 -1.15 4.49
CA ILE A 65 10.37 -1.91 3.66
C ILE A 65 11.04 -3.01 4.49
N LYS A 66 11.48 -2.72 5.72
CA LYS A 66 12.06 -3.72 6.62
C LYS A 66 11.08 -4.83 6.96
N GLN A 67 9.82 -4.50 7.26
CA GLN A 67 8.77 -5.50 7.53
C GLN A 67 8.54 -6.40 6.32
N ARG A 68 8.32 -5.82 5.13
CA ARG A 68 8.16 -6.59 3.89
C ARG A 68 9.36 -7.49 3.60
N LYS A 69 10.58 -6.98 3.81
CA LYS A 69 11.80 -7.77 3.60
C LYS A 69 11.90 -8.94 4.59
N GLN A 70 11.50 -8.74 5.85
CA GLN A 70 11.46 -9.82 6.85
C GLN A 70 10.42 -10.89 6.50
N GLU A 71 9.24 -10.47 6.05
CA GLU A 71 8.19 -11.38 5.55
C GLU A 71 8.68 -12.16 4.32
N GLU A 72 9.24 -11.47 3.33
CA GLU A 72 9.81 -12.10 2.14
C GLU A 72 10.95 -13.04 2.49
N GLU A 73 11.82 -12.67 3.43
CA GLU A 73 12.90 -13.53 3.89
C GLU A 73 12.35 -14.75 4.65
N ALA A 74 11.29 -14.60 5.46
CA ALA A 74 10.61 -15.72 6.09
C ALA A 74 9.95 -16.66 5.06
N HIS A 75 9.29 -16.09 4.05
CA HIS A 75 8.74 -16.85 2.91
C HIS A 75 9.82 -17.45 2.01
N ARG A 76 10.98 -16.83 1.90
CA ARG A 76 12.11 -17.36 1.13
C ARG A 76 12.83 -18.46 1.91
N LYS A 77 12.88 -18.33 3.24
CA LYS A 77 13.24 -19.39 4.20
C LYS A 77 12.12 -20.43 4.38
N ARG A 78 11.21 -20.57 3.40
CA ARG A 78 10.38 -21.79 3.24
C ARG A 78 11.21 -22.99 3.68
N SER A 79 10.68 -23.72 4.66
CA SER A 79 11.41 -24.83 5.28
C SER A 79 11.94 -25.76 4.17
N PRO A 80 13.16 -26.34 4.30
CA PRO A 80 13.63 -27.35 3.35
C PRO A 80 12.57 -28.42 3.03
N LEU A 81 11.72 -28.77 4.02
CA LEU A 81 10.57 -29.65 3.86
C LEU A 81 9.48 -29.09 2.93
N GLU A 82 9.13 -27.81 3.06
CA GLU A 82 8.08 -27.18 2.24
C GLU A 82 8.50 -27.11 0.76
N ALA A 83 9.78 -26.82 0.49
CA ALA A 83 10.33 -26.87 -0.86
C ALA A 83 10.29 -28.30 -1.44
N GLU A 84 10.62 -29.31 -0.64
CA GLU A 84 10.55 -30.72 -1.02
C GLU A 84 9.09 -31.16 -1.31
N LEU A 85 8.13 -30.73 -0.49
CA LEU A 85 6.71 -31.01 -0.68
C LEU A 85 6.19 -30.42 -1.99
N MET A 86 6.53 -29.16 -2.29
CA MET A 86 6.18 -28.52 -3.57
C MET A 86 6.76 -29.27 -4.77
N ARG A 87 8.01 -29.72 -4.68
CA ARG A 87 8.65 -30.53 -5.74
C ARG A 87 7.93 -31.86 -5.93
N ARG A 88 7.56 -32.55 -4.84
CA ARG A 88 6.79 -33.80 -4.89
C ARG A 88 5.42 -33.59 -5.51
N HIS A 89 4.71 -32.54 -5.10
CA HIS A 89 3.40 -32.21 -5.64
C HIS A 89 3.44 -32.01 -7.16
N ARG A 90 4.37 -31.17 -7.64
CA ARG A 90 4.56 -30.96 -9.09
C ARG A 90 4.86 -32.25 -9.84
N ARG A 91 5.73 -33.11 -9.30
CA ARG A 91 6.05 -34.41 -9.93
C ARG A 91 4.81 -35.32 -10.00
N LEU A 92 3.95 -35.32 -8.98
CA LEU A 92 2.71 -36.08 -9.00
C LEU A 92 1.73 -35.55 -10.04
N GLU A 93 1.56 -34.22 -10.14
CA GLU A 93 0.72 -33.60 -11.18
C GLU A 93 1.19 -33.98 -12.59
N GLU A 94 2.50 -33.96 -12.84
CA GLU A 94 3.09 -34.37 -14.13
C GLU A 94 2.79 -35.84 -14.44
N LEU A 95 2.91 -36.74 -13.45
CA LEU A 95 2.61 -38.16 -13.62
C LEU A 95 1.11 -38.44 -13.83
N GLU A 96 0.23 -37.73 -13.11
CA GLU A 96 -1.21 -37.85 -13.29
C GLU A 96 -1.63 -37.41 -14.70
N LYS A 97 -1.05 -36.30 -15.19
CA LYS A 97 -1.27 -35.83 -16.54
C LYS A 97 -0.81 -36.84 -17.59
N GLN A 98 0.40 -37.38 -17.45
CA GLN A 98 0.92 -38.42 -18.34
C GLN A 98 0.05 -39.67 -18.36
N GLN A 99 -0.41 -40.14 -17.18
CA GLN A 99 -1.32 -41.28 -17.11
C GLN A 99 -2.67 -40.99 -17.78
N GLN A 100 -3.17 -39.77 -17.68
CA GLN A 100 -4.42 -39.37 -18.32
C GLN A 100 -4.27 -39.33 -19.84
N GLU A 101 -3.16 -38.77 -20.35
CA GLU A 101 -2.80 -38.77 -21.76
C GLU A 101 -2.65 -40.19 -22.30
N GLU A 102 -1.93 -41.07 -21.60
CA GLU A 102 -1.76 -42.47 -21.99
C GLU A 102 -3.09 -43.24 -22.00
N LYS A 103 -3.97 -43.00 -21.02
CA LYS A 103 -5.32 -43.57 -21.01
C LYS A 103 -6.15 -43.07 -22.19
N GLN A 104 -6.00 -41.81 -22.58
CA GLN A 104 -6.70 -41.23 -23.72
C GLN A 104 -6.18 -41.81 -25.05
N GLU A 105 -4.87 -41.92 -25.20
CA GLU A 105 -4.22 -42.55 -26.36
C GLU A 105 -4.64 -44.03 -26.50
N LYS A 106 -4.62 -44.79 -25.40
CA LYS A 106 -5.11 -46.18 -25.36
C LYS A 106 -6.58 -46.31 -25.75
N ARG A 107 -7.43 -45.34 -25.37
CA ARG A 107 -8.84 -45.32 -25.80
C ARG A 107 -8.97 -45.05 -27.29
N GLY A 108 -8.14 -44.16 -27.84
CA GLY A 108 -8.09 -43.80 -29.26
C GLY A 108 -7.40 -44.83 -30.16
N ALA A 109 -6.71 -45.82 -29.60
CA ALA A 109 -6.02 -46.86 -30.36
C ALA A 109 -7.01 -47.71 -31.19
N PRO A 110 -6.63 -48.14 -32.42
CA PRO A 110 -7.44 -49.05 -33.22
C PRO A 110 -7.70 -50.40 -32.51
N GLU A 111 -8.89 -50.98 -32.75
CA GLU A 111 -9.33 -52.21 -32.08
C GLU A 111 -8.36 -53.39 -32.26
N PHE A 112 -7.77 -53.56 -33.45
CA PHE A 112 -6.83 -54.66 -33.69
C PHE A 112 -5.56 -54.57 -32.83
N ILE A 113 -5.13 -53.35 -32.44
CA ILE A 113 -3.99 -53.16 -31.54
C ILE A 113 -4.38 -53.58 -30.11
N LYS A 114 -5.59 -53.23 -29.65
CA LYS A 114 -6.11 -53.63 -28.33
C LYS A 114 -6.24 -55.16 -28.22
N VAL A 115 -6.81 -55.79 -29.25
CA VAL A 115 -6.98 -57.26 -29.29
C VAL A 115 -5.63 -57.98 -29.29
N LYS A 116 -4.63 -57.48 -30.03
CA LYS A 116 -3.28 -58.04 -30.05
C LYS A 116 -2.59 -57.96 -28.69
N GLU A 117 -2.73 -56.84 -27.97
CA GLU A 117 -2.19 -56.72 -26.61
C GLU A 117 -2.87 -57.69 -25.64
N ASN A 118 -4.19 -57.82 -25.68
CA ASN A 118 -4.94 -58.76 -24.84
C ASN A 118 -4.52 -60.20 -25.09
N LEU A 119 -4.39 -60.60 -26.36
CA LEU A 119 -3.90 -61.94 -26.74
C LEU A 119 -2.49 -62.21 -26.21
N ARG A 120 -1.59 -61.21 -26.26
CA ARG A 120 -0.24 -61.32 -25.70
C ARG A 120 -0.28 -61.45 -24.18
N ARG A 121 -1.12 -60.69 -23.47
CA ARG A 121 -1.26 -60.80 -22.01
C ARG A 121 -1.77 -62.18 -21.58
N THR A 122 -2.75 -62.73 -22.32
CA THR A 122 -3.29 -64.05 -22.02
C THR A 122 -2.35 -65.19 -22.42
N SER A 123 -1.53 -65.07 -23.47
CA SER A 123 -0.61 -66.16 -23.82
C SER A 123 0.44 -66.38 -22.72
N VAL A 124 0.99 -65.28 -22.18
CA VAL A 124 2.00 -65.34 -21.11
C VAL A 124 1.43 -65.96 -19.83
N GLN A 125 0.12 -65.80 -19.56
CA GLN A 125 -0.56 -66.45 -18.43
C GLN A 125 -0.85 -67.94 -18.65
N ASN A 126 -0.83 -68.43 -19.89
CA ASN A 126 -1.02 -69.86 -20.20
C ASN A 126 0.30 -70.64 -20.20
N ASP A 127 1.44 -69.98 -20.36
CA ASP A 127 2.77 -70.60 -20.31
C ASP A 127 3.29 -70.85 -18.87
N GLU A 128 2.64 -70.31 -17.84
CA GLU A 128 2.95 -70.55 -16.41
C GLU A 128 2.11 -71.67 -15.77
N LYS A 129 1.50 -72.56 -16.56
CA LYS A 129 0.66 -73.67 -16.07
C LYS A 129 1.10 -75.05 -16.56
#